data_AF-A0A965LI98-F1
#
_entry.id   AF-A0A965LI98-F1
#
_cell.length_a   1.000
_cell.length_b   1.000
_cell.length_c   1.000
_cell.angle_alpha   90.00
_cell.angle_beta   90.00
_cell.angle_gamma   90.00
#
_symmetry.space_group_name_H-M   'P 1'
#
loop_
_entity.id
_entity.type
_entity.pdbx_description
1 polymer ?
#
loop_
_entity_poly.entity_id
_entity_poly.type
_entity_poly.pdbx_seq_one_letter_code
_entity_poly.pdbx_strand_id
1 'polypeptide(L)'
;MLTIEQLKEQIPLPDAARRLGIPGFPDGPGKMCSPIRQGDDNPSFSVWQGDKGLVWTDHGTKESGDQITLIEKVRGVSPKEAIRMMREWAGDVAPVLTRKDGKPQPRIVKVYDYMDAEGKLRHQTLRYEPKMFRQRRPAAEGERAGNKQASRDREGNWWIWSLAGITPVLYRLPQLLAKPEEMVFIFEGEKDADEAAAADSKILATTCPMGACKWKDEYTRSLARRRVLICPDRDKVGQEHALAVAKALRDKGACQVRMVRWELLWPTAPMEGKLDFYDWMQVWRRSA
;
A
#
# COMPACT_ATOMS: atom_id res chain seq x y z
N MET A 1 0.88 -27.29 -0.24
CA MET A 1 1.70 -26.91 0.92
C MET A 1 1.02 -27.42 2.16
N LEU A 2 1.75 -28.19 2.96
CA LEU A 2 1.29 -28.74 4.23
C LEU A 2 0.93 -27.61 5.21
N THR A 3 -0.04 -27.85 6.10
CA THR A 3 -0.24 -26.96 7.26
C THR A 3 0.98 -27.02 8.20
N ILE A 4 1.06 -26.11 9.17
CA ILE A 4 2.16 -26.14 10.15
C ILE A 4 2.07 -27.41 11.00
N GLU A 5 0.86 -27.84 11.34
CA GLU A 5 0.59 -29.05 12.10
C GLU A 5 1.04 -30.31 11.33
N GLN A 6 0.65 -30.44 10.07
CA GLN A 6 1.09 -31.55 9.21
C GLN A 6 2.62 -31.58 9.03
N LEU A 7 3.24 -30.40 8.94
CA LEU A 7 4.69 -30.30 8.82
C LEU A 7 5.40 -30.73 10.12
N LYS A 8 4.82 -30.41 11.27
CA LYS A 8 5.31 -30.82 12.59
C LYS A 8 5.14 -32.32 12.84
N GLU A 9 4.08 -32.93 12.30
CA GLU A 9 3.88 -34.38 12.33
C GLU A 9 4.91 -35.12 11.47
N GLN A 10 5.21 -34.59 10.27
CA GLN A 10 6.21 -35.20 9.39
C GLN A 10 7.64 -35.00 9.90
N ILE A 11 7.93 -33.85 10.50
CA ILE A 11 9.24 -33.51 11.07
C ILE A 11 9.08 -33.27 12.58
N PRO A 12 9.01 -34.35 13.38
CA PRO A 12 8.94 -34.25 14.84
C PRO A 12 10.25 -33.71 15.42
N LEU A 13 10.22 -33.25 16.67
CA LEU A 13 11.36 -32.61 17.33
C LEU A 13 12.68 -33.39 17.27
N PRO A 14 12.72 -34.72 17.51
CA PRO A 14 13.96 -35.49 17.37
C PRO A 14 14.49 -35.51 15.92
N ASP A 15 13.60 -35.53 14.93
CA ASP A 15 14.00 -35.50 13.52
C ASP A 15 14.58 -34.14 13.12
N ALA A 16 13.94 -33.06 13.56
CA ALA A 16 14.48 -31.70 13.39
C ALA A 16 15.89 -31.58 14.02
N ALA A 17 16.08 -32.11 15.23
CA ALA A 17 17.37 -32.08 15.90
C ALA A 17 18.45 -32.87 15.16
N ARG A 18 18.12 -34.06 14.63
CA ARG A 18 19.03 -34.84 13.77
C ARG A 18 19.43 -34.08 12.52
N ARG A 19 18.48 -33.45 11.84
CA ARG A 19 18.74 -32.63 10.63
C ARG A 19 19.54 -31.37 10.93
N LEU A 20 19.47 -30.86 12.16
CA LEU A 20 20.35 -29.79 12.63
C LEU A 20 21.76 -30.27 12.97
N GLY A 21 21.99 -31.59 13.03
CA GLY A 21 23.28 -32.18 13.40
C GLY A 21 23.56 -32.15 14.90
N ILE A 22 22.51 -32.13 15.73
CA ILE A 22 22.65 -32.07 17.19
C ILE A 22 22.92 -33.50 17.72
N PRO A 23 24.13 -33.79 18.23
CA PRO A 23 24.47 -35.13 18.71
C PRO A 23 23.76 -35.44 20.02
N GLY A 24 23.31 -36.68 20.18
CA GLY A 24 22.72 -37.17 21.44
C GLY A 24 21.34 -36.61 21.78
N PHE A 25 20.63 -36.01 20.81
CA PHE A 25 19.27 -35.53 21.03
C PHE A 25 18.30 -36.72 21.30
N PRO A 26 17.55 -36.74 22.41
CA PRO A 26 16.66 -37.84 22.76
C PRO A 26 15.50 -38.05 21.77
N ASP A 27 15.15 -39.32 21.49
CA ASP A 27 13.95 -39.68 20.72
C ASP A 27 12.63 -39.56 21.52
N GLY A 28 12.73 -39.36 22.84
CA GLY A 28 11.62 -39.21 23.77
C GLY A 28 12.00 -38.26 24.91
N PRO A 29 11.24 -38.26 26.02
CA PRO A 29 11.60 -37.47 27.20
C PRO A 29 13.01 -37.82 27.69
N GLY A 30 13.84 -36.81 27.96
CA GLY A 30 15.24 -37.01 28.31
C GLY A 30 15.96 -35.70 28.62
N LYS A 31 17.23 -35.79 28.99
CA LYS A 31 18.08 -34.63 29.27
C LYS A 31 19.38 -34.72 28.48
N MET A 32 19.89 -33.57 28.07
CA MET A 32 21.17 -33.43 27.38
C MET A 32 21.80 -32.06 27.69
N CYS A 33 23.05 -31.87 27.28
CA CYS A 33 23.66 -30.55 27.24
C CYS A 33 22.94 -29.66 26.22
N SER A 34 22.91 -28.35 26.47
CA SER A 34 22.25 -27.38 25.60
C SER A 34 22.88 -27.37 24.20
N PRO A 35 22.07 -27.59 23.14
CA PRO A 35 22.53 -27.41 21.78
C PRO A 35 22.49 -25.93 21.32
N ILE A 36 22.02 -25.03 22.17
CA ILE A 36 21.85 -23.60 21.87
C ILE A 36 23.00 -22.77 22.46
N ARG A 37 23.51 -23.18 23.63
CA ARG A 37 24.58 -22.48 24.35
C ARG A 37 25.93 -23.16 24.14
N GLN A 38 26.99 -22.38 23.96
CA GLN A 38 28.36 -22.91 23.91
C GLN A 38 28.88 -23.22 25.32
N GLY A 39 29.62 -24.33 25.48
CA GLY A 39 30.29 -24.70 26.73
C GLY A 39 29.35 -25.20 27.84
N ASP A 40 28.18 -25.74 27.49
CA ASP A 40 27.30 -26.39 28.47
C ASP A 40 27.76 -27.83 28.71
N ASP A 41 28.55 -28.03 29.78
CA ASP A 41 29.11 -29.34 30.13
C ASP A 41 28.20 -30.15 31.07
N ASN A 42 27.03 -29.59 31.43
CA ASN A 42 26.04 -30.19 32.32
C ASN A 42 24.70 -30.40 31.59
N PRO A 43 24.00 -31.54 31.75
CA PRO A 43 22.70 -31.78 31.13
C PRO A 43 21.58 -30.82 31.60
N SER A 44 21.53 -29.63 31.01
CA SER A 44 20.63 -28.52 31.36
C SER A 44 19.49 -28.31 30.36
N PHE A 45 19.43 -29.12 29.31
CA PHE A 45 18.41 -29.08 28.28
C PHE A 45 17.52 -30.31 28.41
N SER A 46 16.23 -30.10 28.67
CA SER A 46 15.26 -31.16 28.89
C SER A 46 14.30 -31.26 27.71
N VAL A 47 14.12 -32.47 27.19
CA VAL A 47 13.06 -32.84 26.24
C VAL A 47 11.96 -33.56 27.01
N TRP A 48 10.70 -33.23 26.78
CA TRP A 48 9.57 -33.81 27.51
C TRP A 48 8.29 -33.82 26.67
N GLN A 49 7.32 -34.64 27.08
CA GLN A 49 6.06 -34.82 26.37
C GLN A 49 5.07 -33.70 26.69
N GLY A 50 4.78 -32.84 25.71
CA GLY A 50 3.69 -31.86 25.78
C GLY A 50 2.42 -32.34 25.10
N ASP A 51 1.38 -31.49 25.14
CA ASP A 51 0.03 -31.80 24.61
C ASP A 51 -0.01 -32.10 23.12
N LYS A 52 0.94 -31.54 22.34
CA LYS A 52 1.01 -31.64 20.87
C LYS A 52 2.27 -32.33 20.37
N GLY A 53 2.95 -33.08 21.24
CA GLY A 53 4.21 -33.75 20.93
C GLY A 53 5.35 -33.34 21.86
N LEU A 54 6.56 -33.80 21.53
CA LEU A 54 7.75 -33.47 22.29
C LEU A 54 8.08 -31.98 22.17
N VAL A 55 8.44 -31.40 23.31
CA VAL A 55 8.89 -30.02 23.47
C VAL A 55 10.18 -30.01 24.27
N TRP A 56 10.90 -28.89 24.25
CA TRP A 56 12.16 -28.74 24.96
C TRP A 56 12.13 -27.52 25.89
N THR A 57 13.00 -27.56 26.90
CA THR A 57 13.31 -26.45 27.80
C THR A 57 14.81 -26.41 28.05
N ASP A 58 15.45 -25.27 27.80
CA ASP A 58 16.81 -24.97 28.23
C ASP A 58 16.74 -24.25 29.59
N HIS A 59 17.18 -24.93 30.67
CA HIS A 59 17.11 -24.38 32.03
C HIS A 59 18.11 -23.24 32.25
N GLY A 60 19.14 -23.10 31.41
CA GLY A 60 20.10 -22.01 31.49
C GLY A 60 19.58 -20.72 30.87
N THR A 61 18.89 -20.77 29.73
CA THR A 61 18.25 -19.58 29.13
C THR A 61 16.84 -19.33 29.65
N LYS A 62 16.21 -20.33 30.28
CA LYS A 62 14.78 -20.36 30.63
C LYS A 62 13.85 -20.31 29.42
N GLU A 63 14.36 -20.67 28.26
CA GLU A 63 13.58 -20.74 27.03
C GLU A 63 13.03 -22.16 26.85
N SER A 64 11.86 -22.25 26.24
CA SER A 64 11.23 -23.50 25.88
C SER A 64 10.54 -23.38 24.53
N GLY A 65 10.32 -24.50 23.88
CA GLY A 65 9.66 -24.49 22.58
C GLY A 65 9.55 -25.86 21.94
N ASP A 66 9.19 -25.80 20.67
CA ASP A 66 8.99 -26.95 19.80
C ASP A 66 10.13 -27.03 18.77
N GLN A 67 9.95 -27.87 17.75
CA GLN A 67 10.94 -28.05 16.69
C GLN A 67 11.21 -26.79 15.86
N ILE A 68 10.22 -25.90 15.69
CA ILE A 68 10.42 -24.64 14.96
C ILE A 68 11.33 -23.74 15.79
N THR A 69 11.00 -23.61 17.08
CA THR A 69 11.75 -22.77 18.01
C THR A 69 13.18 -23.29 18.20
N LEU A 70 13.39 -24.62 18.19
CA LEU A 70 14.73 -25.21 18.22
C LEU A 70 15.57 -24.79 17.02
N ILE A 71 15.00 -24.84 15.81
CA ILE A 71 15.68 -24.44 14.57
C ILE A 71 16.04 -22.95 14.62
N GLU A 72 15.11 -22.10 15.07
CA GLU A 72 15.36 -20.66 15.22
C GLU A 72 16.57 -20.40 16.11
N LYS A 73 16.64 -21.07 17.27
CA LYS A 73 17.69 -20.86 18.27
C LYS A 73 19.03 -21.41 17.83
N VAL A 74 19.06 -22.60 17.24
CA VAL A 74 20.32 -23.25 16.80
C VAL A 74 20.90 -22.60 15.55
N ARG A 75 20.06 -22.09 14.64
CA ARG A 75 20.51 -21.47 13.38
C ARG A 75 20.55 -19.94 13.40
N GLY A 76 19.97 -19.29 14.41
CA GLY A 76 19.87 -17.83 14.48
C GLY A 76 18.98 -17.25 13.38
N VAL A 77 17.87 -17.93 13.04
CA VAL A 77 16.96 -17.53 11.94
C VAL A 77 15.57 -17.17 12.46
N SER A 78 14.79 -16.47 11.64
CA SER A 78 13.39 -16.14 11.96
C SER A 78 12.47 -17.38 11.93
N PRO A 79 11.28 -17.35 12.58
CA PRO A 79 10.32 -18.45 12.53
C PRO A 79 9.93 -18.83 11.09
N LYS A 80 9.86 -17.84 10.19
CA LYS A 80 9.52 -18.04 8.78
C LYS A 80 10.59 -18.84 8.04
N GLU A 81 11.86 -18.55 8.31
CA GLU A 81 12.98 -19.28 7.71
C GLU A 81 13.11 -20.69 8.30
N ALA A 82 12.86 -20.86 9.60
CA ALA A 82 12.79 -22.19 10.22
C ALA A 82 11.68 -23.07 9.58
N ILE A 83 10.48 -22.52 9.37
CA ILE A 83 9.40 -23.22 8.66
C ILE A 83 9.78 -23.54 7.22
N ARG A 84 10.50 -22.64 6.52
CA ARG A 84 10.99 -22.91 5.16
C ARG A 84 11.95 -24.11 5.15
N MET A 85 12.91 -24.17 6.08
CA MET A 85 13.82 -25.30 6.22
C MET A 85 13.06 -26.61 6.48
N MET A 86 12.07 -26.60 7.37
CA MET A 86 11.24 -27.79 7.62
C MET A 86 10.48 -28.24 6.36
N ARG A 87 9.94 -27.33 5.55
CA ARG A 87 9.28 -27.68 4.28
C ARG A 87 10.24 -28.30 3.27
N GLU A 88 11.47 -27.78 3.19
CA GLU A 88 12.54 -28.37 2.38
C GLU A 88 12.87 -29.79 2.82
N TRP A 89 12.98 -30.02 4.13
CA TRP A 89 13.22 -31.34 4.72
C TRP A 89 12.08 -32.34 4.51
N ALA A 90 10.84 -31.86 4.48
CA ALA A 90 9.64 -32.66 4.24
C ALA A 90 9.38 -32.92 2.75
N GLY A 91 10.17 -32.33 1.84
CA GLY A 91 9.88 -32.37 0.41
C GLY A 91 8.62 -31.60 0.01
N ASP A 92 8.00 -30.85 0.94
CA ASP A 92 6.89 -29.92 0.68
C ASP A 92 7.43 -28.56 0.19
N VAL A 93 8.39 -28.65 -0.72
CA VAL A 93 8.81 -27.51 -1.51
C VAL A 93 7.72 -27.26 -2.54
N ALA A 94 7.07 -26.11 -2.45
CA ALA A 94 6.41 -25.59 -3.63
C ALA A 94 7.43 -25.58 -4.77
N PRO A 95 7.04 -25.89 -6.03
CA PRO A 95 7.94 -25.69 -7.15
C PRO A 95 8.55 -24.30 -6.97
N VAL A 96 9.88 -24.23 -7.04
CA VAL A 96 10.59 -22.95 -7.03
C VAL A 96 9.84 -22.13 -8.06
N LEU A 97 9.03 -21.18 -7.60
CA LEU A 97 8.72 -20.05 -8.42
C LEU A 97 10.12 -19.50 -8.62
N THR A 98 10.73 -19.83 -9.77
CA THR A 98 11.76 -19.00 -10.35
C THR A 98 11.22 -17.63 -10.09
N ARG A 99 11.95 -16.83 -9.31
CA ARG A 99 11.57 -15.44 -9.13
C ARG A 99 11.41 -14.98 -10.57
N LYS A 100 10.17 -14.80 -11.04
CA LYS A 100 9.91 -14.05 -12.27
C LYS A 100 10.78 -12.84 -12.06
N ASP A 101 11.78 -12.66 -12.92
CA ASP A 101 12.82 -11.64 -12.79
C ASP A 101 12.23 -10.45 -12.06
N GLY A 102 12.76 -10.20 -10.84
CA GLY A 102 12.06 -9.47 -9.79
C GLY A 102 11.33 -8.29 -10.40
N LYS A 103 9.99 -8.25 -10.26
CA LYS A 103 9.15 -7.19 -10.84
C LYS A 103 9.91 -5.88 -10.71
N PRO A 104 10.16 -5.15 -11.82
CA PRO A 104 11.00 -3.97 -11.79
C PRO A 104 10.57 -3.10 -10.63
N GLN A 105 11.54 -2.66 -9.82
CA GLN A 105 11.25 -1.85 -8.64
C GLN A 105 10.36 -0.68 -9.09
N PRO A 106 9.20 -0.48 -8.45
CA PRO A 106 8.28 0.56 -8.87
C PRO A 106 9.00 1.91 -8.93
N ARG A 107 9.01 2.52 -10.11
CA ARG A 107 9.64 3.83 -10.31
C ARG A 107 8.58 4.91 -10.18
N ILE A 108 8.85 5.94 -9.38
CA ILE A 108 8.00 7.15 -9.34
C ILE A 108 8.07 7.81 -10.72
N VAL A 109 6.91 8.01 -11.36
CA VAL A 109 6.79 8.71 -12.65
C VAL A 109 6.27 10.13 -12.50
N LYS A 110 5.53 10.42 -11.42
CA LYS A 110 4.98 11.75 -11.15
C LYS A 110 4.65 11.88 -9.67
N VAL A 111 4.85 13.07 -9.13
CA VAL A 111 4.43 13.47 -7.79
C VAL A 111 3.46 14.64 -7.96
N TYR A 112 2.29 14.56 -7.33
CA TYR A 112 1.28 15.60 -7.33
C TYR A 112 1.20 16.22 -5.93
N ASP A 113 1.50 17.50 -5.84
CA ASP A 113 1.49 18.24 -4.58
C ASP A 113 0.11 18.81 -4.28
N TYR A 114 -0.37 18.55 -3.08
CA TYR A 114 -1.61 19.12 -2.55
C TYR A 114 -1.27 20.18 -1.52
N MET A 115 -1.41 21.44 -1.92
CA MET A 115 -1.13 22.62 -1.09
C MET A 115 -2.42 23.14 -0.45
N ASP A 116 -2.34 23.64 0.79
CA ASP A 116 -3.44 24.37 1.43
C ASP A 116 -3.59 25.80 0.87
N ALA A 117 -4.50 26.58 1.45
CA ALA A 117 -4.81 27.93 0.99
C ALA A 117 -3.61 28.88 1.08
N GLU A 118 -2.70 28.62 2.01
CA GLU A 118 -1.48 29.38 2.25
C GLU A 118 -0.30 28.90 1.38
N GLY A 119 -0.52 27.89 0.53
CA GLY A 119 0.51 27.32 -0.33
C GLY A 119 1.43 26.33 0.38
N LYS A 120 1.09 25.89 1.60
CA LYS A 120 1.88 24.90 2.35
C LYS A 120 1.48 23.48 1.95
N LEU A 121 2.50 22.63 1.79
CA LEU A 121 2.30 21.23 1.43
C LEU A 121 1.54 20.46 2.50
N ARG A 122 0.37 19.93 2.14
CA ARG A 122 -0.45 19.06 3.00
C ARG A 122 -0.12 17.60 2.77
N HIS A 123 -0.09 17.17 1.53
CA HIS A 123 0.28 15.80 1.15
C HIS A 123 0.68 15.71 -0.32
N GLN A 124 1.15 14.52 -0.70
CA GLN A 124 1.48 14.18 -2.07
C GLN A 124 0.78 12.89 -2.48
N THR A 125 0.32 12.84 -3.72
CA THR A 125 0.00 11.59 -4.43
C THR A 125 1.15 11.26 -5.36
N LEU A 126 1.76 10.08 -5.20
CA LEU A 126 2.84 9.59 -6.03
C LEU A 126 2.31 8.53 -6.98
N ARG A 127 2.54 8.71 -8.27
CA ARG A 127 2.24 7.75 -9.32
C ARG A 127 3.51 6.98 -9.68
N TYR A 128 3.39 5.67 -9.85
CA TYR A 128 4.49 4.76 -10.18
C TYR A 128 4.27 4.03 -11.52
N GLU A 129 5.34 3.43 -12.02
CA GLU A 129 5.36 2.41 -13.09
C GLU A 129 5.98 1.10 -12.53
N PRO A 130 5.31 -0.07 -12.62
CA PRO A 130 3.93 -0.30 -13.07
C PRO A 130 2.88 0.51 -12.31
N LYS A 131 1.76 0.85 -12.96
CA LYS A 131 0.71 1.75 -12.44
C LYS A 131 0.28 1.37 -11.01
N MET A 132 0.73 2.18 -10.05
CA MET A 132 0.22 2.19 -8.68
C MET A 132 0.30 3.62 -8.13
N PHE A 133 -0.48 3.88 -7.10
CA PHE A 133 -0.50 5.16 -6.41
C PHE A 133 -0.14 4.95 -4.93
N ARG A 134 0.62 5.89 -4.36
CA ARG A 134 0.87 5.96 -2.92
C ARG A 134 0.76 7.39 -2.45
N GLN A 135 0.23 7.59 -1.26
CA GLN A 135 0.14 8.91 -0.64
C GLN A 135 1.12 9.03 0.52
N ARG A 136 1.69 10.22 0.67
CA ARG A 136 2.52 10.58 1.83
C ARG A 136 2.26 12.03 2.22
N ARG A 137 2.60 12.39 3.46
CA ARG A 137 2.58 13.77 3.92
C ARG A 137 3.85 14.12 4.68
N PRO A 138 4.20 15.42 4.77
CA PRO A 138 5.25 15.86 5.68
C PRO A 138 4.97 15.37 7.11
N ALA A 139 6.03 14.99 7.81
CA ALA A 139 5.98 14.47 9.16
C ALA A 139 7.10 15.08 10.02
N ALA A 140 6.96 15.00 11.34
CA ALA A 140 8.06 15.26 12.26
C ALA A 140 8.93 14.00 12.46
N GLU A 141 10.15 14.19 12.96
CA GLU A 141 10.99 13.07 13.40
C GLU A 141 10.27 12.25 14.48
N GLY A 142 10.32 10.93 14.36
CA GLY A 142 9.69 10.00 15.30
C GLY A 142 8.16 9.90 15.20
N GLU A 143 7.51 10.68 14.33
CA GLU A 143 6.05 10.65 14.19
C GLU A 143 5.54 9.27 13.73
N ARG A 144 4.37 8.86 14.25
CA ARG A 144 3.70 7.60 13.90
C ARG A 144 2.23 7.81 13.56
N ALA A 145 1.73 7.00 12.64
CA ALA A 145 0.32 6.93 12.27
C ALA A 145 -0.10 5.46 12.15
N GLY A 146 -0.65 4.92 13.24
CA GLY A 146 -0.90 3.49 13.38
C GLY A 146 0.41 2.68 13.29
N ASN A 147 0.45 1.75 12.35
CA ASN A 147 1.62 0.93 12.04
C ASN A 147 2.63 1.59 11.09
N LYS A 148 2.42 2.85 10.67
CA LYS A 148 3.38 3.63 9.88
C LYS A 148 4.24 4.49 10.79
N GLN A 149 5.52 4.58 10.48
CA GLN A 149 6.49 5.48 11.12
C GLN A 149 7.05 6.45 10.08
N ALA A 150 7.33 7.67 10.51
CA ALA A 150 8.00 8.66 9.69
C ALA A 150 9.40 8.16 9.27
N SER A 151 9.78 8.48 8.04
CA SER A 151 11.07 8.12 7.45
C SER A 151 11.57 9.25 6.58
N ARG A 152 12.90 9.40 6.48
CA ARG A 152 13.51 10.40 5.61
C ARG A 152 13.56 9.92 4.16
N ASP A 153 13.35 10.84 3.22
CA ASP A 153 13.74 10.63 1.82
C ASP A 153 15.25 10.88 1.62
N ARG A 154 15.72 10.86 0.36
CA ARG A 154 17.14 11.02 0.03
C ARG A 154 17.63 12.44 0.32
N GLU A 155 16.72 13.40 0.27
CA GLU A 155 16.94 14.81 0.52
C GLU A 155 16.90 15.14 2.03
N GLY A 156 16.56 14.15 2.88
CA GLY A 156 16.51 14.31 4.34
C GLY A 156 15.17 14.80 4.88
N ASN A 157 14.15 14.98 4.02
CA ASN A 157 12.82 15.41 4.44
C ASN A 157 12.05 14.27 5.11
N TRP A 158 11.38 14.57 6.21
CA TRP A 158 10.56 13.61 6.94
C TRP A 158 9.18 13.42 6.31
N TRP A 159 8.86 12.16 6.01
CA TRP A 159 7.58 11.75 5.42
C TRP A 159 6.94 10.62 6.19
N ILE A 160 5.61 10.61 6.23
CA ILE A 160 4.84 9.43 6.62
C ILE A 160 3.91 9.01 5.48
N TRP A 161 3.92 7.71 5.15
CA TRP A 161 3.14 7.11 4.06
C TRP A 161 1.69 6.84 4.49
N SER A 162 0.99 7.91 4.88
CA SER A 162 -0.40 7.91 5.32
C SER A 162 -0.98 9.32 5.21
N LEU A 163 -2.30 9.44 5.02
CA LEU A 163 -3.02 10.71 5.14
C LEU A 163 -3.66 10.91 6.52
N ALA A 164 -3.43 9.99 7.47
CA ALA A 164 -3.97 10.12 8.82
C ALA A 164 -3.41 11.35 9.52
N GLY A 165 -4.26 12.07 10.27
CA GLY A 165 -3.88 13.29 10.99
C GLY A 165 -3.93 14.57 10.15
N ILE A 166 -4.31 14.50 8.87
CA ILE A 166 -4.56 15.69 8.06
C ILE A 166 -5.94 15.66 7.43
N THR A 167 -6.48 16.85 7.19
CA THR A 167 -7.58 17.07 6.25
C THR A 167 -6.99 17.23 4.85
N PRO A 168 -7.28 16.32 3.90
CA PRO A 168 -6.88 16.50 2.52
C PRO A 168 -7.60 17.68 1.88
N VAL A 169 -7.02 18.22 0.82
CA VAL A 169 -7.52 19.38 0.07
C VAL A 169 -7.71 19.01 -1.40
N LEU A 170 -8.37 19.86 -2.18
CA LEU A 170 -8.44 19.71 -3.63
C LEU A 170 -7.06 19.92 -4.28
N TYR A 171 -6.82 19.23 -5.39
CA TYR A 171 -5.59 19.41 -6.17
C TYR A 171 -5.57 20.83 -6.77
N ARG A 172 -4.42 21.52 -6.76
CA ARG A 172 -4.31 22.91 -7.26
C ARG A 172 -5.19 23.93 -6.49
N LEU A 173 -5.49 23.67 -5.21
CA LEU A 173 -6.33 24.55 -4.38
C LEU A 173 -5.87 26.03 -4.38
N PRO A 174 -4.58 26.39 -4.23
CA PRO A 174 -4.16 27.80 -4.31
C PRO A 174 -4.59 28.48 -5.62
N GLN A 175 -4.46 27.79 -6.74
CA GLN A 175 -4.86 28.30 -8.05
C GLN A 175 -6.38 28.48 -8.12
N LEU A 176 -7.15 27.57 -7.50
CA LEU A 176 -8.60 27.72 -7.37
C LEU A 176 -8.96 28.96 -6.57
N LEU A 177 -8.30 29.20 -5.44
CA LEU A 177 -8.61 30.33 -4.56
C LEU A 177 -8.19 31.68 -5.15
N ALA A 178 -7.13 31.71 -5.94
CA ALA A 178 -6.68 32.92 -6.64
C ALA A 178 -7.67 33.41 -7.72
N LYS A 179 -8.59 32.55 -8.18
CA LYS A 179 -9.57 32.85 -9.23
C LYS A 179 -10.99 32.45 -8.79
N PRO A 180 -11.59 33.14 -7.80
CA PRO A 180 -12.84 32.72 -7.18
C PRO A 180 -14.06 32.76 -8.13
N GLU A 181 -14.05 33.68 -9.10
CA GLU A 181 -15.16 33.90 -10.04
C GLU A 181 -15.13 32.96 -11.27
N GLU A 182 -14.00 32.31 -11.51
CA GLU A 182 -13.80 31.46 -12.68
C GLU A 182 -14.48 30.11 -12.53
N MET A 183 -14.90 29.54 -13.65
CA MET A 183 -15.47 28.19 -13.68
C MET A 183 -14.40 27.16 -13.35
N VAL A 184 -14.71 26.25 -12.42
CA VAL A 184 -13.81 25.16 -12.00
C VAL A 184 -14.15 23.88 -12.78
N PHE A 185 -13.13 23.21 -13.29
CA PHE A 185 -13.24 21.93 -14.00
C PHE A 185 -12.76 20.80 -13.09
N ILE A 186 -13.63 19.84 -12.80
CA ILE A 186 -13.30 18.69 -11.94
C ILE A 186 -13.09 17.46 -12.82
N PHE A 187 -11.90 16.87 -12.73
CA PHE A 187 -11.53 15.62 -13.39
C PHE A 187 -11.40 14.47 -12.38
N GLU A 188 -11.42 13.22 -12.83
CA GLU A 188 -11.29 12.05 -11.96
C GLU A 188 -9.87 11.89 -11.36
N GLY A 189 -8.84 12.29 -12.10
CA GLY A 189 -7.44 12.14 -11.68
C GLY A 189 -6.57 13.37 -11.92
N GLU A 190 -5.41 13.39 -11.25
CA GLU A 190 -4.47 14.53 -11.32
C GLU A 190 -3.84 14.66 -12.72
N LYS A 191 -3.71 13.55 -13.45
CA LYS A 191 -3.17 13.51 -14.82
C LYS A 191 -4.04 14.33 -15.78
N ASP A 192 -5.35 14.10 -15.76
CA ASP A 192 -6.31 14.81 -16.62
C ASP A 192 -6.42 16.28 -16.22
N ALA A 193 -6.38 16.57 -14.92
CA ALA A 193 -6.36 17.94 -14.42
C ALA A 193 -5.10 18.71 -14.88
N ASP A 194 -3.92 18.08 -14.83
CA ASP A 194 -2.68 18.66 -15.35
C ASP A 194 -2.78 18.89 -16.87
N GLU A 195 -3.29 17.91 -17.62
CA GLU A 195 -3.44 17.99 -19.08
C GLU A 195 -4.38 19.14 -19.49
N ALA A 196 -5.52 19.27 -18.81
CA ALA A 196 -6.51 20.32 -19.08
C ALA A 196 -5.96 21.71 -18.75
N ALA A 197 -5.29 21.85 -17.61
CA ALA A 197 -4.67 23.12 -17.22
C ALA A 197 -3.51 23.53 -18.15
N ALA A 198 -2.82 22.56 -18.76
CA ALA A 198 -1.78 22.82 -19.75
C ALA A 198 -2.35 23.18 -21.14
N ALA A 199 -3.55 22.71 -21.48
CA ALA A 199 -4.18 22.98 -22.76
C ALA A 199 -4.64 24.44 -22.91
N ASP A 200 -5.19 25.04 -21.85
CA ASP A 200 -5.55 26.46 -21.83
C ASP A 200 -5.45 27.02 -20.40
N SER A 201 -4.74 28.14 -20.25
CA SER A 201 -4.57 28.90 -19.01
C SER A 201 -5.88 29.37 -18.33
N LYS A 202 -6.99 29.38 -19.09
CA LYS A 202 -8.34 29.69 -18.60
C LYS A 202 -9.04 28.49 -17.96
N ILE A 203 -8.55 27.28 -18.18
CA ILE A 203 -9.10 26.07 -17.58
C ILE A 203 -8.58 25.93 -16.16
N LEU A 204 -9.46 26.21 -15.20
CA LEU A 204 -9.18 26.06 -13.78
C LEU A 204 -9.47 24.61 -13.34
N ALA A 205 -8.55 23.70 -13.64
CA ALA A 205 -8.70 22.27 -13.42
C ALA A 205 -8.33 21.83 -11.99
N THR A 206 -9.04 20.83 -11.46
CA THR A 206 -8.77 20.17 -10.18
C THR A 206 -9.27 18.72 -10.15
N THR A 207 -8.93 18.00 -9.09
CA THR A 207 -9.47 16.70 -8.71
C THR A 207 -9.41 16.51 -7.20
N CYS A 208 -10.15 15.53 -6.66
CA CYS A 208 -10.03 15.11 -5.28
C CYS A 208 -8.96 14.03 -5.10
N PRO A 209 -8.24 13.99 -3.97
CA PRO A 209 -7.21 12.99 -3.75
C PRO A 209 -7.81 11.58 -3.68
N MET A 210 -7.07 10.60 -4.21
CA MET A 210 -7.46 9.19 -4.34
C MET A 210 -8.58 8.89 -5.37
N GLY A 211 -9.02 9.90 -6.14
CA GLY A 211 -9.91 9.73 -7.29
C GLY A 211 -11.35 9.33 -6.92
N ALA A 212 -12.00 8.59 -7.82
CA ALA A 212 -13.42 8.26 -7.72
C ALA A 212 -13.83 7.64 -6.37
N CYS A 213 -15.07 7.93 -5.98
CA CYS A 213 -15.70 7.48 -4.73
C CYS A 213 -15.04 8.02 -3.43
N LYS A 214 -14.12 9.00 -3.51
CA LYS A 214 -13.45 9.59 -2.33
C LYS A 214 -13.81 11.05 -2.08
N TRP A 215 -14.88 11.56 -2.69
CA TRP A 215 -15.37 12.92 -2.47
C TRP A 215 -15.83 13.12 -1.02
N LYS A 216 -15.47 14.26 -0.42
CA LYS A 216 -15.82 14.61 0.96
C LYS A 216 -16.42 16.01 1.04
N ASP A 217 -17.09 16.28 2.15
CA ASP A 217 -17.76 17.57 2.39
C ASP A 217 -16.79 18.75 2.41
N GLU A 218 -15.53 18.55 2.82
CA GLU A 218 -14.49 19.58 2.80
C GLU A 218 -14.25 20.12 1.38
N TYR A 219 -14.23 19.24 0.38
CA TYR A 219 -14.03 19.62 -1.02
C TYR A 219 -15.23 20.41 -1.54
N THR A 220 -16.44 19.98 -1.20
CA THR A 220 -17.66 20.70 -1.50
C THR A 220 -17.63 22.12 -0.91
N ARG A 221 -17.22 22.26 0.36
CA ARG A 221 -17.10 23.58 1.01
C ARG A 221 -16.10 24.49 0.30
N SER A 222 -14.97 23.95 -0.17
CA SER A 222 -13.95 24.73 -0.90
C SER A 222 -14.40 25.26 -2.27
N LEU A 223 -15.47 24.69 -2.82
CA LEU A 223 -16.06 25.07 -4.10
C LEU A 223 -17.43 25.74 -3.95
N ALA A 224 -17.87 26.06 -2.73
CA ALA A 224 -19.19 26.60 -2.49
C ALA A 224 -19.48 27.85 -3.34
N ARG A 225 -20.70 27.92 -3.89
CA ARG A 225 -21.25 28.99 -4.74
C ARG A 225 -20.52 29.18 -6.08
N ARG A 226 -19.62 28.29 -6.46
CA ARG A 226 -18.92 28.38 -7.76
C ARG A 226 -19.71 27.80 -8.92
N ARG A 227 -19.28 28.15 -10.14
CA ARG A 227 -19.64 27.44 -11.37
C ARG A 227 -18.67 26.28 -11.56
N VAL A 228 -19.22 25.08 -11.73
CA VAL A 228 -18.44 23.84 -11.82
C VAL A 228 -18.84 23.04 -13.05
N LEU A 229 -17.85 22.61 -13.84
CA LEU A 229 -18.00 21.59 -14.87
C LEU A 229 -17.32 20.31 -14.42
N ILE A 230 -18.07 19.21 -14.36
CA ILE A 230 -17.53 17.88 -14.01
C ILE A 230 -17.24 17.10 -15.30
N CYS A 231 -16.03 16.59 -15.41
CA CYS A 231 -15.51 15.79 -16.52
C CYS A 231 -15.25 14.36 -16.02
N PRO A 232 -16.28 13.47 -16.00
CA PRO A 232 -16.11 12.09 -15.54
C PRO A 232 -15.23 11.27 -16.49
N ASP A 233 -14.62 10.17 -16.03
CA ASP A 233 -14.16 9.14 -16.97
C ASP A 233 -15.35 8.54 -17.73
N ARG A 234 -15.13 8.08 -18.96
CA ARG A 234 -16.16 7.46 -19.79
C ARG A 234 -16.33 5.99 -19.42
N ASP A 235 -16.63 5.73 -18.15
CA ASP A 235 -17.04 4.43 -17.65
C ASP A 235 -18.13 4.57 -16.57
N LYS A 236 -18.76 3.45 -16.21
CA LYS A 236 -19.87 3.44 -15.25
C LYS A 236 -19.47 4.02 -13.88
N VAL A 237 -18.26 3.76 -13.42
CA VAL A 237 -17.77 4.19 -12.10
C VAL A 237 -17.53 5.70 -12.10
N GLY A 238 -16.93 6.23 -13.16
CA GLY A 238 -16.71 7.67 -13.34
C GLY A 238 -18.04 8.44 -13.41
N GLN A 239 -19.03 7.90 -14.11
CA GLN A 239 -20.38 8.51 -14.18
C GLN A 239 -21.08 8.51 -12.81
N GLU A 240 -21.08 7.38 -12.09
CA GLU A 240 -21.68 7.28 -10.75
C GLU A 240 -21.00 8.24 -9.76
N HIS A 241 -19.67 8.32 -9.82
CA HIS A 241 -18.91 9.26 -9.01
C HIS A 241 -19.28 10.72 -9.32
N ALA A 242 -19.34 11.08 -10.60
CA ALA A 242 -19.67 12.44 -11.01
C ALA A 242 -21.08 12.87 -10.61
N LEU A 243 -22.06 11.96 -10.65
CA LEU A 243 -23.40 12.23 -10.13
C LEU A 243 -23.38 12.48 -8.62
N ALA A 244 -22.60 11.71 -7.85
CA ALA A 244 -22.45 11.93 -6.41
C ALA A 244 -21.79 13.29 -6.10
N VAL A 245 -20.73 13.66 -6.84
CA VAL A 245 -20.08 14.97 -6.72
C VAL A 245 -21.04 16.10 -7.10
N ALA A 246 -21.78 15.95 -8.21
CA ALA A 246 -22.74 16.94 -8.66
C ALA A 246 -23.84 17.18 -7.62
N LYS A 247 -24.36 16.12 -7.01
CA LYS A 247 -25.34 16.21 -5.93
C LYS A 247 -24.76 16.96 -4.73
N ALA A 248 -23.57 16.58 -4.27
CA ALA A 248 -22.93 17.24 -3.12
C ALA A 248 -22.71 18.75 -3.37
N LEU A 249 -22.20 19.11 -4.54
CA LEU A 249 -21.94 20.50 -4.93
C LEU A 249 -23.22 21.33 -5.08
N ARG A 250 -24.29 20.77 -5.63
CA ARG A 250 -25.59 21.46 -5.70
C ARG A 250 -26.20 21.66 -4.32
N ASP A 251 -26.30 20.59 -3.55
CA ASP A 251 -27.09 20.59 -2.31
C ASP A 251 -26.39 21.32 -1.17
N LYS A 252 -25.10 21.03 -0.96
CA LYS A 252 -24.34 21.60 0.17
C LYS A 252 -23.46 22.78 -0.24
N GLY A 253 -22.98 22.77 -1.49
CA GLY A 253 -22.13 23.83 -2.02
C GLY A 253 -22.91 25.01 -2.57
N ALA A 254 -24.20 24.85 -2.91
CA ALA A 254 -24.96 25.83 -3.68
C ALA A 254 -24.27 26.23 -5.01
N CYS A 255 -23.59 25.26 -5.63
CA CYS A 255 -22.84 25.47 -6.87
C CYS A 255 -23.75 25.36 -8.10
N GLN A 256 -23.40 26.07 -9.17
CA GLN A 256 -23.96 25.83 -10.49
C GLN A 256 -23.17 24.71 -11.16
N VAL A 257 -23.77 23.51 -11.27
CA VAL A 257 -23.06 22.31 -11.73
C VAL A 257 -23.54 21.85 -13.11
N ARG A 258 -22.61 21.78 -14.06
CA ARG A 258 -22.76 21.10 -15.35
C ARG A 258 -21.86 19.87 -15.39
N MET A 259 -22.20 18.92 -16.26
CA MET A 259 -21.42 17.71 -16.47
C MET A 259 -21.20 17.50 -17.96
N VAL A 260 -19.98 17.09 -18.33
CA VAL A 260 -19.63 16.73 -19.70
C VAL A 260 -20.39 15.48 -20.10
N ARG A 261 -20.97 15.51 -21.30
CA ARG A 261 -21.55 14.34 -21.97
C ARG A 261 -20.63 13.96 -23.12
N TRP A 262 -19.83 12.92 -22.92
CA TRP A 262 -18.83 12.48 -23.89
C TRP A 262 -19.42 12.08 -25.23
N GLU A 263 -20.65 11.56 -25.23
CA GLU A 263 -21.36 11.15 -26.46
C GLU A 263 -21.61 12.34 -27.40
N LEU A 264 -21.67 13.56 -26.84
CA LEU A 264 -21.85 14.80 -27.61
C LEU A 264 -20.51 15.40 -28.04
N LEU A 265 -19.46 15.28 -27.21
CA LEU A 265 -18.14 15.87 -27.50
C LEU A 265 -17.26 14.98 -28.39
N TRP A 266 -17.43 13.67 -28.31
CA TRP A 266 -16.67 12.70 -29.08
C TRP A 266 -17.56 11.55 -29.57
N PRO A 267 -18.46 11.81 -30.54
CA PRO A 267 -19.42 10.81 -31.02
C PRO A 267 -18.77 9.57 -31.65
N THR A 268 -17.55 9.72 -32.17
CA THR A 268 -16.77 8.66 -32.84
C THR A 268 -15.86 7.88 -31.89
N ALA A 269 -15.94 8.13 -30.58
CA ALA A 269 -15.11 7.47 -29.59
C ALA A 269 -15.38 5.95 -29.54
N PRO A 270 -14.33 5.11 -29.40
CA PRO A 270 -14.49 3.65 -29.29
C PRO A 270 -15.53 3.24 -28.25
N MET A 271 -16.36 2.23 -28.53
CA MET A 271 -17.38 1.75 -27.58
C MET A 271 -16.78 0.91 -26.44
N GLU A 272 -15.58 0.36 -26.65
CA GLU A 272 -14.87 -0.47 -25.69
C GLU A 272 -13.61 0.24 -25.18
N GLY A 273 -13.23 -0.06 -23.94
CA GLY A 273 -12.09 0.53 -23.26
C GLY A 273 -12.47 1.65 -22.30
N LYS A 274 -11.66 1.84 -21.26
CA LYS A 274 -11.77 3.00 -20.37
C LYS A 274 -11.14 4.19 -21.08
N LEU A 275 -11.94 5.20 -21.37
CA LEU A 275 -11.50 6.44 -21.98
C LEU A 275 -11.62 7.57 -20.98
N ASP A 276 -10.56 8.37 -20.89
CA ASP A 276 -10.50 9.54 -20.03
C ASP A 276 -10.36 10.84 -20.86
N PHE A 277 -10.25 11.98 -20.17
CA PHE A 277 -10.05 13.27 -20.85
C PHE A 277 -8.71 13.31 -21.59
N TYR A 278 -7.67 12.68 -21.04
CA TYR A 278 -6.37 12.60 -21.71
C TYR A 278 -6.48 11.90 -23.06
N ASP A 279 -7.19 10.77 -23.16
CA ASP A 279 -7.40 10.04 -24.42
C ASP A 279 -8.11 10.92 -25.45
N TRP A 280 -9.15 11.64 -25.04
CA TRP A 280 -9.85 12.61 -25.90
C TRP A 280 -8.91 13.71 -26.40
N MET A 281 -8.07 14.28 -25.53
CA MET A 281 -7.10 15.31 -25.90
C MET A 281 -6.09 14.84 -26.95
N GLN A 282 -5.66 13.57 -26.88
CA GLN A 282 -4.76 13.01 -27.91
C GLN A 282 -5.42 12.96 -29.29
N VAL A 283 -6.72 12.68 -29.35
CA VAL A 283 -7.47 12.67 -30.61
C VAL A 283 -7.75 14.08 -31.10
N TRP A 284 -8.18 14.97 -30.21
CA TRP A 284 -8.46 16.36 -30.55
C TRP A 284 -7.22 17.07 -31.14
N ARG A 285 -6.05 16.90 -30.53
CA ARG A 285 -4.78 17.47 -31.03
C ARG A 285 -4.34 16.96 -32.40
N ARG A 286 -4.76 15.76 -32.81
CA ARG A 286 -4.46 15.23 -34.15
C ARG A 286 -5.40 15.78 -35.22
N SER A 287 -6.54 16.30 -34.81
CA SER A 287 -7.61 16.78 -35.69
C SER A 287 -7.68 18.32 -35.75
N ALA A 288 -6.93 19.02 -34.90
CA ALA A 288 -6.81 20.48 -34.84
C ALA A 288 -5.57 20.96 -35.59
#